data_AF-A0A920RZ84-F1
#
_entry.id   AF-A0A920RZ84-F1
#
_cell.length_a   1.000
_cell.length_b   1.000
_cell.length_c   1.000
_cell.angle_alpha   90.00
_cell.angle_beta   90.00
_cell.angle_gamma   90.00
#
_symmetry.space_group_name_H-M   'P 1'
#
loop_
_entity.id
_entity.type
_entity.pdbx_description
1 polymer ?
#
loop_
_entity_poly.entity_id
_entity_poly.type
_entity_poly.pdbx_seq_one_letter_code
_entity_poly.pdbx_strand_id
1 'polypeptide(L)'
;MRGNHNYGKIALSEPLNYKVPNRIDFARPPNIGYFAQGFFVDSLDQTIQDCKELNAVLWENSLIKIGNYGKCNSILVECPGSNALIALLEKK
;
A
#
# COMPACT_ATOMS: atom_id res chain seq x y z
N MET A 1 -29.53 -27.08 -1.16
CA MET A 1 -28.43 -26.38 -1.87
C MET A 1 -27.62 -27.36 -2.76
N ARG A 2 -28.12 -27.74 -3.95
CA ARG A 2 -27.30 -28.48 -4.94
C ARG A 2 -26.32 -27.53 -5.62
N GLY A 3 -25.05 -27.91 -5.72
CA GLY A 3 -23.94 -27.05 -6.15
C GLY A 3 -23.39 -27.42 -7.50
N ASN A 4 -24.13 -27.09 -8.56
CA ASN A 4 -23.74 -27.40 -9.94
C ASN A 4 -23.43 -26.13 -10.76
N HIS A 5 -22.81 -25.12 -10.17
CA HIS A 5 -22.36 -23.93 -10.89
C HIS A 5 -20.84 -23.73 -10.74
N ASN A 6 -20.19 -23.39 -11.85
CA ASN A 6 -18.72 -23.32 -11.97
C ASN A 6 -18.09 -22.16 -11.20
N TYR A 7 -18.86 -21.13 -10.85
CA TYR A 7 -18.45 -20.11 -9.90
C TYR A 7 -18.97 -20.53 -8.53
N GLY A 8 -18.04 -20.96 -7.68
CA GLY A 8 -18.32 -21.47 -6.34
C GLY A 8 -19.31 -20.57 -5.61
N LYS A 9 -20.26 -21.19 -4.90
CA LYS A 9 -21.26 -20.49 -4.11
C LYS A 9 -20.57 -19.49 -3.18
N ILE A 10 -20.82 -18.20 -3.35
CA ILE A 10 -20.46 -17.19 -2.35
C ILE A 10 -21.46 -17.37 -1.20
N ALA A 11 -21.02 -18.03 -0.14
CA ALA A 11 -21.78 -18.10 1.11
C ALA A 11 -21.56 -16.79 1.88
N LEU A 12 -22.43 -15.81 1.67
CA LEU A 12 -22.50 -14.62 2.51
C LEU A 12 -23.10 -15.03 3.86
N SER A 13 -22.24 -15.43 4.78
CA SER A 13 -22.65 -15.77 6.15
C SER A 13 -22.65 -14.47 6.95
N GLU A 14 -23.80 -13.81 7.03
CA GLU A 14 -23.99 -12.69 7.97
C GLU A 14 -24.39 -13.24 9.34
N PRO A 15 -23.74 -12.80 10.43
CA PRO A 15 -24.13 -13.26 11.76
C PRO A 15 -25.49 -12.67 12.15
N LEU A 16 -26.42 -13.54 12.54
CA LEU A 16 -27.76 -13.12 12.99
C LEU A 16 -27.79 -12.65 14.45
N ASN A 17 -26.84 -13.10 15.26
CA ASN A 17 -26.90 -12.99 16.72
C ASN A 17 -25.67 -12.37 17.39
N TYR A 18 -24.67 -11.92 16.61
CA TYR A 18 -23.54 -11.18 17.14
C TYR A 18 -22.98 -10.22 16.10
N LYS A 19 -22.36 -9.14 16.56
CA LYS A 19 -21.69 -8.19 15.68
C LYS A 19 -20.31 -8.72 15.31
N VAL A 20 -19.99 -8.86 14.02
CA VAL A 20 -18.59 -9.09 13.62
C VAL A 20 -17.81 -7.80 13.92
N PRO A 21 -16.80 -7.82 14.81
CA PRO A 21 -15.98 -6.65 15.02
C PRO A 21 -15.16 -6.36 13.75
N ASN A 22 -15.07 -5.07 13.39
CA ASN A 22 -14.16 -4.64 12.34
C ASN A 22 -12.71 -4.94 12.79
N ARG A 23 -11.98 -5.72 12.00
CA ARG A 23 -10.61 -6.15 12.32
C ARG A 23 -9.53 -5.27 11.70
N ILE A 24 -9.87 -4.23 10.95
CA ILE A 24 -8.89 -3.35 10.31
C ILE A 24 -7.88 -2.82 11.33
N ASP A 25 -8.34 -2.29 12.47
CA ASP A 25 -7.45 -1.75 13.50
C ASP A 25 -6.54 -2.80 14.14
N PHE A 26 -7.00 -4.06 14.24
CA PHE A 26 -6.20 -5.17 14.77
C PHE A 26 -5.22 -5.74 13.75
N ALA A 27 -5.54 -5.61 12.46
CA ALA A 27 -4.68 -6.03 11.36
C ALA A 27 -3.62 -4.99 11.02
N ARG A 28 -3.68 -3.78 11.61
CA ARG A 28 -2.62 -2.78 11.47
C ARG A 28 -1.35 -3.31 12.12
N PRO A 29 -0.24 -3.45 11.35
CA PRO A 29 1.04 -3.78 11.94
C PRO A 29 1.41 -2.71 12.99
N PRO A 30 2.11 -3.09 14.09
CA PRO A 30 2.49 -2.13 15.11
C PRO A 30 3.31 -0.99 14.50
N ASN A 31 2.91 0.26 14.76
CA ASN A 31 3.58 1.49 14.31
C ASN A 31 4.96 1.70 14.99
N ILE A 32 5.62 0.64 15.46
CA ILE A 32 6.93 0.72 16.13
C ILE A 32 7.99 0.23 15.15
N GLY A 33 8.76 1.17 14.61
CA GLY A 33 9.94 0.90 13.79
C GLY A 33 9.68 0.75 12.28
N TYR A 34 8.43 0.66 11.83
CA TYR A 34 8.10 0.65 10.40
C TYR A 34 7.58 2.01 9.95
N PHE A 35 8.36 2.71 9.12
CA PHE A 35 8.00 4.02 8.59
C PHE A 35 7.39 3.91 7.18
N ALA A 36 8.06 3.24 6.25
CA ALA A 36 7.61 3.06 4.87
C ALA A 36 8.25 1.82 4.23
N GLN A 37 7.62 1.28 3.18
CA GLN A 37 8.25 0.28 2.31
C GLN A 37 8.98 0.94 1.15
N GLY A 38 10.25 0.65 0.94
CA GLY A 38 11.02 1.18 -0.18
C GLY A 38 10.94 0.31 -1.44
N PHE A 39 10.72 0.92 -2.61
CA PHE A 39 10.83 0.27 -3.92
C PHE A 39 11.68 1.12 -4.86
N PHE A 40 12.61 0.49 -5.56
CA PHE A 40 13.35 1.15 -6.64
C PHE A 40 12.51 1.15 -7.92
N VAL A 41 12.48 2.29 -8.60
CA VAL A 41 11.82 2.50 -9.89
C VAL A 41 12.81 3.05 -10.91
N ASP A 42 12.54 2.79 -12.19
CA ASP A 42 13.43 3.20 -13.28
C ASP A 42 13.37 4.71 -13.56
N SER A 43 12.20 5.33 -13.36
CA SER A 43 11.99 6.77 -13.50
C SER A 43 11.04 7.27 -12.43
N LEU A 44 11.52 8.21 -11.60
CA LEU A 44 10.69 8.84 -10.58
C LEU A 44 9.60 9.70 -11.23
N ASP A 45 9.94 10.45 -12.27
CA ASP A 45 9.00 11.34 -12.97
C ASP A 45 7.82 10.57 -13.57
N GLN A 46 8.09 9.46 -14.26
CA GLN A 46 7.03 8.62 -14.82
C GLN A 46 6.17 8.00 -13.69
N THR A 47 6.81 7.48 -12.65
CA THR A 47 6.06 6.86 -11.54
C THR A 47 5.18 7.87 -10.81
N ILE A 48 5.64 9.13 -10.67
CA ILE A 48 4.84 10.22 -10.10
C ILE A 48 3.61 10.50 -10.97
N GLN A 49 3.76 10.45 -12.28
CA GLN A 49 2.64 10.62 -13.20
C GLN A 49 1.60 9.50 -13.05
N ASP A 50 2.06 8.24 -12.99
CA ASP A 50 1.19 7.09 -12.76
C ASP A 50 0.48 7.19 -11.40
N CYS A 51 1.17 7.64 -10.34
CA CYS A 51 0.57 7.87 -9.03
C CYS A 51 -0.54 8.93 -9.06
N LYS A 52 -0.35 10.00 -9.85
CA LYS A 52 -1.38 11.03 -10.02
C LYS A 52 -2.61 10.49 -10.75
N GLU A 53 -2.42 9.66 -11.77
CA GLU A 53 -3.52 9.03 -12.52
C GLU A 53 -4.35 8.09 -11.62
N LEU A 54 -3.69 7.44 -10.67
CA LEU A 54 -4.33 6.61 -9.65
C LEU A 54 -4.95 7.42 -8.50
N ASN A 55 -4.86 8.74 -8.51
CA ASN A 55 -5.26 9.64 -7.42
C ASN A 55 -4.63 9.28 -6.07
N ALA A 56 -3.38 8.80 -6.09
CA ALA A 56 -2.63 8.53 -4.87
C ALA A 56 -2.18 9.84 -4.20
N VAL A 57 -2.11 9.83 -2.86
CA VAL A 57 -1.58 10.97 -2.11
C VAL A 57 -0.06 10.94 -2.18
N LEU A 58 0.50 11.98 -2.79
CA LEU A 58 1.93 12.19 -2.96
C LEU A 58 2.43 13.21 -1.94
N TRP A 59 3.54 12.89 -1.29
CA TRP A 59 4.26 13.80 -0.40
C TRP A 59 5.43 14.48 -1.12
N GLU A 60 6.19 15.30 -0.41
CA GLU A 60 7.31 16.05 -1.00
C GLU A 60 8.45 15.14 -1.48
N ASN A 61 9.06 15.54 -2.59
CA ASN A 61 10.30 14.93 -3.08
C ASN A 61 11.43 15.18 -2.07
N SER A 62 12.25 14.16 -1.84
CA SER A 62 13.40 14.25 -0.96
C SER A 62 14.59 13.46 -1.48
N LEU A 63 15.79 13.85 -1.06
CA LEU A 63 17.02 13.11 -1.34
C LEU A 63 17.39 12.32 -0.10
N ILE A 64 17.35 10.99 -0.19
CA ILE A 64 17.66 10.12 0.94
C ILE A 64 18.96 9.36 0.71
N LYS A 65 19.73 9.12 1.78
CA LYS A 65 20.93 8.28 1.72
C LYS A 65 20.60 6.88 2.23
N ILE A 66 20.74 5.86 1.39
CA ILE A 66 20.43 4.47 1.73
C ILE A 66 21.71 3.64 1.68
N GLY A 67 22.30 3.36 2.84
CA GLY A 67 23.43 2.43 2.99
C GLY A 67 24.44 2.48 1.84
N ASN A 68 24.63 1.34 1.18
CA ASN A 68 25.55 1.18 0.05
C ASN A 68 24.97 1.63 -1.31
N TYR A 69 23.69 2.00 -1.38
CA TYR A 69 23.05 2.52 -2.60
C TYR A 69 23.31 4.01 -2.83
N GLY A 70 23.91 4.70 -1.85
CA GLY A 70 24.26 6.11 -1.98
C GLY A 70 23.06 7.03 -1.81
N LYS A 71 23.07 8.16 -2.52
CA LYS A 71 21.98 9.15 -2.51
C LYS A 71 20.96 8.78 -3.58
N CYS A 72 19.70 8.65 -3.19
CA CYS A 72 18.59 8.34 -4.08
C CYS A 72 17.59 9.49 -4.07
N ASN A 73 17.08 9.87 -5.25
CA ASN A 73 15.89 10.69 -5.32
C ASN A 73 14.71 9.86 -4.82
N SER A 74 13.79 10.46 -4.09
CA SER A 74 12.67 9.73 -3.51
C SER A 74 11.43 10.58 -3.37
N ILE A 75 10.28 9.90 -3.37
CA ILE A 75 8.98 10.47 -3.00
C ILE A 75 8.22 9.47 -2.11
N LEU A 76 7.48 9.98 -1.14
CA LEU A 76 6.57 9.16 -0.34
C LEU A 76 5.17 9.19 -0.95
N VAL A 77 4.53 8.03 -0.97
CA VAL A 77 3.18 7.82 -1.50
C VAL A 77 2.35 7.08 -0.45
N GLU A 78 1.12 7.51 -0.22
CA GLU A 78 0.18 6.71 0.56
C GLU A 78 -0.49 5.67 -0.32
N CYS A 79 -0.39 4.41 0.10
CA CYS A 79 -1.08 3.32 -0.56
C CYS A 79 -2.61 3.48 -0.40
N PRO A 80 -3.38 3.55 -1.49
CA PRO A 80 -4.83 3.65 -1.43
C PRO A 80 -5.44 2.52 -0.58
N GLY A 81 -6.29 2.88 0.37
CA GLY A 81 -7.05 1.95 1.21
C GLY A 81 -6.35 1.46 2.48
N SER A 82 -5.03 1.28 2.47
CA SER A 82 -4.28 0.88 3.68
C SER A 82 -3.62 2.05 4.41
N ASN A 83 -3.41 3.17 3.72
CA ASN A 83 -2.65 4.34 4.16
C ASN A 83 -1.21 4.01 4.58
N ALA A 84 -0.70 2.83 4.19
CA ALA A 84 0.69 2.49 4.39
C ALA A 84 1.57 3.40 3.52
N LEU A 85 2.68 3.88 4.08
CA LEU A 85 3.64 4.69 3.34
C LEU A 85 4.53 3.83 2.46
N ILE A 86 4.70 4.28 1.23
CA ILE A 86 5.59 3.70 0.23
C ILE A 86 6.64 4.75 -0.13
N ALA A 87 7.92 4.41 -0.06
CA ALA A 87 9.01 5.22 -0.57
C ALA A 87 9.40 4.72 -1.96
N LEU A 88 9.12 5.53 -2.99
CA LEU A 88 9.58 5.26 -4.35
C LEU A 88 10.97 5.90 -4.51
N LEU A 89 11.92 5.13 -5.04
CA LEU A 89 13.34 5.46 -5.04
C LEU A 89 13.91 5.38 -6.44
N GLU A 90 14.64 6.39 -6.85
CA GLU A 90 15.41 6.40 -8.08
C GLU A 90 16.89 6.61 -7.74
N LYS A 91 17.75 5.77 -8.32
CA LYS A 91 19.21 5.91 -8.14
C LYS A 91 19.67 7.15 -8.92
N LYS A 92 20.52 7.95 -8.28
CA LYS A 92 21.26 9.00 -8.98
C LYS A 92 22.29 8.44 -9.94
#